data_AF-A0A418WH08-F1
#
_entry.id   AF-A0A418WH08-F1
#
_cell.length_a   1.000
_cell.length_b   1.000
_cell.length_c   1.000
_cell.angle_alpha   90.00
_cell.angle_beta   90.00
_cell.angle_gamma   90.00
#
_symmetry.space_group_name_H-M   'P 1'
#
loop_
_entity.id
_entity.type
_entity.pdbx_description
1 polymer ?
#
loop_
_entity_poly.entity_id
_entity_poly.type
_entity_poly.pdbx_seq_one_letter_code
_entity_poly.pdbx_strand_id
1 'polypeptide(L)'
;MIRMVIKLHKPASAGYYLESSYQYYGAGQEPPGYWIAFGPTADSLGIRSGDLVEASHFESILQGFRPDSGEALGELRADRNIGYDLVCAAPKSVAVLDAIAPPSIRNEIAAAQATAVHEAMELVINRSASSRRGHNGRGESVQASIVAAAFPQHDARPPAGQSIGDPHLHTHVVIANVSVGMMNAGERWTALACTSTPRKRPPSTTWHWLEN
;
A
#
# COMPACT_ATOMS: atom_id res chain seq x y z
N MET A 1 11.03 -7.91 -17.88
CA MET A 1 10.56 -6.75 -17.08
C MET A 1 9.04 -6.73 -17.17
N ILE A 2 8.33 -6.84 -16.03
CA ILE A 2 6.87 -6.69 -15.96
C ILE A 2 6.58 -5.19 -15.91
N ARG A 3 5.85 -4.66 -16.90
CA ARG A 3 5.40 -3.27 -16.88
C ARG A 3 4.18 -3.16 -15.97
N MET A 4 4.31 -2.44 -14.86
CA MET A 4 3.27 -2.28 -13.86
C MET A 4 2.57 -0.93 -14.01
N VAL A 5 1.24 -0.91 -13.87
CA VAL A 5 0.47 0.33 -13.80
C VAL A 5 0.16 0.61 -12.34
N ILE A 6 0.43 1.83 -11.87
CA ILE A 6 0.14 2.28 -10.50
C ILE A 6 -1.06 3.24 -10.54
N LYS A 7 -2.11 2.92 -9.78
CA LYS A 7 -3.27 3.81 -9.56
C LYS A 7 -3.38 4.21 -8.10
N LEU A 8 -3.64 5.49 -7.83
CA LEU A 8 -3.77 6.04 -6.48
C LEU A 8 -5.24 6.24 -6.09
N HIS A 9 -5.67 5.66 -4.98
CA HIS A 9 -7.00 5.81 -4.41
C HIS A 9 -6.96 6.23 -2.94
N LYS A 10 -8.11 6.66 -2.42
CA LYS A 10 -8.34 6.68 -0.97
C LYS A 10 -8.47 5.22 -0.52
N PRO A 11 -7.83 4.82 0.59
CA PRO A 11 -7.95 3.46 1.08
C PRO A 11 -9.39 3.16 1.50
N ALA A 12 -9.82 1.92 1.27
CA ALA A 12 -11.09 1.37 1.76
C ALA A 12 -10.99 1.00 3.25
N SER A 13 -12.04 0.40 3.82
CA SER A 13 -11.95 -0.20 5.15
C SER A 13 -10.92 -1.33 5.15
N ALA A 14 -10.30 -1.61 6.31
CA ALA A 14 -9.36 -2.72 6.41
C ALA A 14 -10.01 -4.06 6.00
N GLY A 15 -11.27 -4.27 6.43
CA GLY A 15 -12.08 -5.42 6.01
C GLY A 15 -12.14 -5.59 4.50
N TYR A 16 -12.16 -4.53 3.68
CA TYR A 16 -12.14 -4.67 2.22
C TYR A 16 -10.92 -5.41 1.69
N TYR A 17 -9.74 -5.20 2.30
CA TYR A 17 -8.49 -5.83 1.89
C TYR A 17 -8.33 -7.23 2.49
N LEU A 18 -8.86 -7.43 3.71
CA LEU A 18 -8.71 -8.65 4.49
C LEU A 18 -9.80 -9.69 4.19
N GLU A 19 -10.98 -9.26 3.76
CA GLU A 19 -12.14 -10.10 3.45
C GLU A 19 -12.22 -10.43 1.95
N SER A 20 -11.14 -10.20 1.17
CA SER A 20 -11.03 -10.63 -0.22
C SER A 20 -11.07 -12.16 -0.31
N SER A 21 -12.29 -12.66 -0.25
CA SER A 21 -12.71 -14.05 -0.08
C SER A 21 -13.01 -14.71 -1.43
N TYR A 22 -12.56 -14.11 -2.53
CA TYR A 22 -12.76 -14.68 -3.85
C TYR A 22 -11.90 -15.94 -4.00
N GLN A 23 -12.53 -17.00 -4.50
CA GLN A 23 -11.84 -18.24 -4.85
C GLN A 23 -10.93 -17.95 -6.04
N TYR A 24 -9.63 -17.94 -5.78
CA TYR A 24 -8.62 -17.87 -6.83
C TYR A 24 -8.73 -19.14 -7.69
N TYR A 25 -9.09 -18.98 -8.97
CA TYR A 25 -9.26 -19.98 -10.05
C TYR A 25 -8.77 -21.41 -9.73
N GLY A 26 -9.49 -22.13 -8.87
CA GLY A 26 -9.17 -23.52 -8.48
C GLY A 26 -7.88 -23.72 -7.66
N ALA A 27 -7.22 -22.66 -7.18
CA ALA A 27 -6.00 -22.72 -6.36
C ALA A 27 -6.20 -22.38 -4.87
N GLY A 28 -7.37 -21.89 -4.47
CA GLY A 28 -7.70 -21.69 -3.06
C GLY A 28 -8.07 -20.25 -2.73
N GLN A 29 -7.67 -19.80 -1.53
CA GLN A 29 -7.85 -18.43 -1.08
C GLN A 29 -6.70 -17.53 -1.55
N GLU A 30 -6.97 -16.23 -1.60
CA GLU A 30 -5.95 -15.21 -1.84
C GLU A 30 -4.81 -15.32 -0.81
N PRO A 31 -3.56 -15.05 -1.20
CA PRO A 31 -2.45 -15.08 -0.26
C PRO A 31 -2.62 -13.99 0.81
N PRO A 32 -2.11 -14.22 2.03
CA PRO A 32 -2.21 -13.23 3.09
C PRO A 32 -1.43 -11.97 2.71
N GLY A 33 -1.90 -10.83 3.22
CA GLY A 33 -1.17 -9.57 3.08
C GLY A 33 0.15 -9.59 3.84
N TYR A 34 1.11 -8.81 3.37
CA TYR A 34 2.43 -8.65 3.99
C TYR A 34 2.84 -7.17 4.08
N TRP A 35 3.67 -6.85 5.07
CA TRP A 35 4.17 -5.49 5.28
C TRP A 35 5.28 -5.14 4.29
N ILE A 36 5.27 -3.91 3.81
CA ILE A 36 6.36 -3.24 3.10
C ILE A 36 6.68 -1.98 3.92
N ALA A 37 7.79 -2.01 4.64
CA ALA A 37 8.09 -0.99 5.63
C ALA A 37 9.60 -0.70 5.66
N PHE A 38 9.94 0.59 5.67
CA PHE A 38 11.34 1.03 5.66
C PHE A 38 11.55 2.22 6.59
N GLY A 39 12.67 2.19 7.31
CA GLY A 39 13.15 3.29 8.13
C GLY A 39 12.39 3.48 9.43
N PRO A 40 12.57 4.64 10.10
CA PRO A 40 12.21 4.82 11.50
C PRO A 40 10.74 4.58 11.86
N THR A 41 9.81 4.81 10.91
CA THR A 41 8.38 4.54 11.14
C THR A 41 8.13 3.05 11.39
N ALA A 42 8.81 2.19 10.63
CA ALA A 42 8.70 0.74 10.75
C ALA A 42 9.28 0.28 12.10
N ASP A 43 10.48 0.77 12.42
CA ASP A 43 11.19 0.45 13.67
C ASP A 43 10.37 0.84 14.90
N SER A 44 9.79 2.05 14.89
CA SER A 44 8.98 2.55 16.00
C SER A 44 7.67 1.77 16.19
N LEU A 45 7.08 1.25 15.12
CA LEU A 45 5.88 0.40 15.18
C LEU A 45 6.20 -1.08 15.40
N GLY A 46 7.48 -1.48 15.40
CA GLY A 46 7.88 -2.88 15.48
C GLY A 46 7.48 -3.71 14.26
N ILE A 47 7.33 -3.08 13.09
CA ILE A 47 6.90 -3.74 11.85
C ILE A 47 8.11 -4.02 10.98
N ARG A 48 8.22 -5.23 10.45
CA ARG A 48 9.29 -5.60 9.52
C ARG A 48 8.72 -5.90 8.14
N SER A 49 9.46 -5.48 7.11
CA SER A 49 9.10 -5.81 5.73
C SER A 49 9.08 -7.34 5.55
N GLY A 50 8.03 -7.85 4.92
CA GLY A 50 7.78 -9.27 4.71
C GLY A 50 7.00 -9.99 5.80
N ASP A 51 6.82 -9.38 6.99
CA ASP A 51 5.94 -9.96 8.02
C ASP A 51 4.48 -9.95 7.54
N LEU A 52 3.70 -10.95 7.95
CA LEU A 52 2.27 -11.02 7.62
C LEU A 52 1.51 -9.87 8.29
N VAL A 53 0.49 -9.39 7.58
CA VAL A 53 -0.39 -8.33 8.08
C VAL A 53 -1.42 -8.95 9.02
N GLU A 54 -1.37 -8.54 10.29
CA GLU A 54 -2.46 -8.77 11.22
C GLU A 54 -3.55 -7.70 11.02
N ALA A 55 -4.80 -8.15 10.96
CA ALA A 55 -5.96 -7.29 10.74
C ALA A 55 -6.05 -6.14 11.76
N SER A 56 -5.92 -6.46 13.05
CA SER A 56 -5.98 -5.52 14.17
C SER A 56 -4.88 -4.44 14.08
N HIS A 57 -3.66 -4.83 13.70
CA HIS A 57 -2.53 -3.92 13.55
C HIS A 57 -2.75 -2.97 12.39
N PHE A 58 -3.17 -3.51 11.24
CA PHE A 58 -3.44 -2.71 10.05
C PHE A 58 -4.56 -1.69 10.28
N GLU A 59 -5.66 -2.12 10.92
CA GLU A 59 -6.75 -1.23 11.32
C GLU A 59 -6.29 -0.12 12.25
N SER A 60 -5.55 -0.48 13.30
CA SER A 60 -5.05 0.48 14.29
C SER A 60 -4.18 1.55 13.63
N ILE A 61 -3.24 1.14 12.79
CA ILE A 61 -2.30 2.05 12.12
C ILE A 61 -3.02 2.98 11.14
N LEU A 62 -3.95 2.47 10.32
CA LEU A 62 -4.78 3.32 9.44
C LEU A 62 -5.64 4.30 10.25
N GLN A 63 -6.12 3.84 11.41
CA GLN A 63 -6.84 4.67 12.36
C GLN A 63 -5.95 5.65 13.14
N GLY A 64 -4.64 5.64 12.89
CA GLY A 64 -3.68 6.58 13.48
C GLY A 64 -3.33 6.20 14.92
N PHE A 65 -3.39 4.93 15.27
CA PHE A 65 -3.04 4.40 16.58
C PHE A 65 -1.90 3.40 16.49
N ARG A 66 -1.10 3.36 17.55
CA ARG A 66 -0.10 2.33 17.76
C ARG A 66 -0.78 0.96 17.96
N PRO A 67 -0.31 -0.11 17.28
CA PRO A 67 -0.90 -1.44 17.44
C PRO A 67 -0.59 -2.06 18.81
N ASP A 68 0.54 -1.72 19.43
CA ASP A 68 0.99 -2.30 20.70
C ASP A 68 0.41 -1.60 21.94
N SER A 69 0.31 -0.26 21.92
CA SER A 69 -0.12 0.54 23.07
C SER A 69 -1.49 1.20 22.90
N GLY A 70 -2.01 1.31 21.67
CA GLY A 70 -3.23 2.07 21.38
C GLY A 70 -3.04 3.59 21.44
N GLU A 71 -1.83 4.10 21.66
CA GLU A 71 -1.55 5.53 21.68
C GLU A 71 -1.71 6.16 20.30
N ALA A 72 -2.15 7.42 20.27
CA ALA A 72 -2.32 8.16 19.02
C ALA A 72 -0.97 8.47 18.35
N LEU A 73 -0.87 8.19 17.06
CA LEU A 73 0.24 8.53 16.16
C LEU A 73 0.16 9.99 15.71
N GLY A 74 0.18 10.90 16.69
CA GLY A 74 0.04 12.34 16.47
C GLY A 74 -1.40 12.84 16.60
N GLU A 75 -1.67 14.01 16.04
CA GLU A 75 -2.99 14.66 16.18
C GLU A 75 -4.04 13.98 15.29
N LEU A 76 -5.11 13.50 15.91
CA LEU A 76 -6.22 12.86 15.21
C LEU A 76 -7.31 13.88 14.88
N ARG A 77 -7.59 14.03 13.59
CA ARG A 77 -8.71 14.83 13.07
C ARG A 77 -9.74 13.90 12.43
N ALA A 78 -11.02 14.25 12.56
CA ALA A 78 -12.12 13.46 12.00
C ALA A 78 -12.08 13.38 10.47
N ASP A 79 -11.57 14.42 9.79
CA ASP A 79 -11.50 14.54 8.34
C ASP A 79 -10.11 14.21 7.75
N ARG A 80 -9.22 13.60 8.55
CA ARG A 80 -7.85 13.33 8.10
C ARG A 80 -7.84 12.33 6.94
N ASN A 81 -6.82 12.45 6.08
CA ASN A 81 -6.49 11.37 5.17
C ASN A 81 -5.84 10.22 5.96
N ILE A 82 -6.42 9.02 5.91
CA ILE A 82 -5.92 7.84 6.63
C ILE A 82 -4.78 7.13 5.89
N GLY A 83 -4.65 7.34 4.57
CA GLY A 83 -3.66 6.63 3.78
C GLY A 83 -3.80 6.85 2.28
N TYR A 84 -3.10 6.02 1.53
CA TYR A 84 -3.08 5.98 0.08
C TYR A 84 -3.09 4.53 -0.37
N ASP A 85 -3.93 4.18 -1.34
CA ASP A 85 -3.95 2.85 -1.93
C ASP A 85 -3.35 2.89 -3.34
N LEU A 86 -2.20 2.24 -3.50
CA LEU A 86 -1.52 2.06 -4.77
C LEU A 86 -1.84 0.68 -5.34
N VAL A 87 -2.55 0.64 -6.45
CA VAL A 87 -2.84 -0.63 -7.15
C VAL A 87 -1.76 -0.90 -8.16
N CYS A 88 -0.98 -1.94 -7.90
CA CYS A 88 0.12 -2.44 -8.72
C CYS A 88 -0.36 -3.59 -9.61
N ALA A 89 -0.80 -3.29 -10.84
CA ALA A 89 -1.38 -4.29 -11.74
C ALA A 89 -0.36 -4.82 -12.75
N ALA A 90 -0.29 -6.15 -12.90
CA ALA A 90 0.45 -6.80 -13.97
C ALA A 90 -0.25 -6.62 -15.33
N PRO A 91 0.46 -6.74 -16.47
CA PRO A 91 -0.17 -6.78 -17.78
C PRO A 91 -1.20 -7.91 -17.88
N LYS A 92 -2.30 -7.68 -18.61
CA LYS A 92 -3.38 -8.66 -18.75
C LYS A 92 -2.90 -10.03 -19.25
N SER A 93 -1.90 -10.07 -20.12
CA SER A 93 -1.30 -11.33 -20.58
C SER A 93 -0.65 -12.14 -19.46
N VAL A 94 -0.01 -11.48 -18.49
CA VAL A 94 0.57 -12.12 -17.30
C VAL A 94 -0.53 -12.62 -16.38
N ALA A 95 -1.59 -11.82 -16.17
CA ALA A 95 -2.74 -12.23 -15.37
C ALA A 95 -3.47 -13.46 -15.96
N VAL A 96 -3.62 -13.52 -17.28
CA VAL A 96 -4.21 -14.70 -17.95
C VAL A 96 -3.28 -15.91 -17.84
N LEU A 97 -1.97 -15.73 -18.01
CA LEU A 97 -1.00 -16.82 -17.85
C LEU A 97 -1.05 -17.38 -16.43
N ASP A 98 -1.02 -16.50 -15.42
CA ASP A 98 -1.12 -16.90 -14.01
C ASP A 98 -2.37 -17.75 -13.73
N ALA A 99 -3.53 -17.32 -14.21
CA ALA A 99 -4.80 -18.03 -13.97
C ALA A 99 -4.84 -19.45 -14.55
N ILE A 100 -4.10 -19.73 -15.63
CA ILE A 100 -4.11 -21.04 -16.32
C ILE A 100 -2.85 -21.88 -16.07
N ALA A 101 -1.82 -21.29 -15.46
CA ALA A 101 -0.51 -21.91 -15.30
C ALA A 101 -0.50 -23.00 -14.22
N PRO A 102 0.40 -24.01 -14.34
CA PRO A 102 0.63 -24.95 -13.26
C PRO A 102 1.24 -24.26 -12.02
N PRO A 103 1.12 -24.85 -10.82
CA PRO A 103 1.57 -24.23 -9.57
C PRO A 103 3.02 -23.72 -9.56
N SER A 104 3.96 -24.43 -10.21
CA SER A 104 5.36 -24.01 -10.27
C SER A 104 5.53 -22.66 -10.95
N ILE A 105 4.87 -22.46 -12.09
CA ILE A 105 4.93 -21.23 -12.88
C ILE A 105 4.18 -20.10 -12.16
N ARG A 106 3.06 -20.40 -11.51
CA ARG A 106 2.34 -19.41 -10.68
C ARG A 106 3.20 -18.88 -9.54
N ASN A 107 3.94 -19.75 -8.86
CA ASN A 107 4.85 -19.33 -7.80
C ASN A 107 5.96 -18.41 -8.32
N GLU A 108 6.49 -18.68 -9.52
CA GLU A 108 7.46 -17.79 -10.18
C GLU A 108 6.84 -16.43 -10.54
N ILE A 109 5.62 -16.42 -11.07
CA ILE A 109 4.88 -15.18 -11.39
C ILE A 109 4.60 -14.37 -10.11
N ALA A 110 4.13 -15.02 -9.04
CA ALA A 110 3.87 -14.39 -7.76
C ALA A 110 5.14 -13.77 -7.15
N ALA A 111 6.27 -14.48 -7.20
CA ALA A 111 7.56 -13.96 -6.74
C ALA A 111 8.03 -12.76 -7.57
N ALA A 112 7.85 -12.81 -8.90
CA ALA A 112 8.18 -11.71 -9.78
C ALA A 112 7.30 -10.47 -9.54
N GLN A 113 5.99 -10.68 -9.31
CA GLN A 113 5.05 -9.63 -8.95
C GLN A 113 5.44 -8.99 -7.61
N ALA A 114 5.71 -9.78 -6.58
CA ALA A 114 6.12 -9.28 -5.26
C ALA A 114 7.43 -8.46 -5.34
N THR A 115 8.41 -8.95 -6.10
CA THR A 115 9.68 -8.22 -6.33
C THR A 115 9.44 -6.89 -7.03
N ALA A 116 8.63 -6.88 -8.09
CA ALA A 116 8.30 -5.65 -8.83
C ALA A 116 7.53 -4.64 -7.95
N VAL A 117 6.62 -5.12 -7.09
CA VAL A 117 5.92 -4.27 -6.11
C VAL A 117 6.90 -3.66 -5.13
N HIS A 118 7.81 -4.46 -4.57
CA HIS A 118 8.81 -3.99 -3.62
C HIS A 118 9.73 -2.91 -4.22
N GLU A 119 10.28 -3.15 -5.41
CA GLU A 119 11.13 -2.18 -6.13
C GLU A 119 10.37 -0.89 -6.47
N ALA A 120 9.11 -1.00 -6.90
CA ALA A 120 8.27 0.17 -7.14
C ALA A 120 8.06 0.99 -5.86
N MET A 121 7.87 0.33 -4.72
CA MET A 121 7.70 1.00 -3.44
C MET A 121 8.99 1.68 -2.95
N GLU A 122 10.16 1.06 -3.13
CA GLU A 122 11.44 1.71 -2.85
C GLU A 122 11.61 3.00 -3.66
N LEU A 123 11.24 2.97 -4.96
CA LEU A 123 11.27 4.17 -5.79
C LEU A 123 10.31 5.25 -5.30
N VAL A 124 9.09 4.88 -4.89
CA VAL A 124 8.11 5.81 -4.32
C VAL A 124 8.65 6.46 -3.04
N ILE A 125 9.26 5.67 -2.15
CA ILE A 125 9.85 6.15 -0.90
C ILE A 125 10.98 7.13 -1.17
N ASN A 126 11.93 6.72 -2.01
CA ASN A 126 13.15 7.49 -2.25
C ASN A 126 12.89 8.79 -2.99
N ARG A 127 11.84 8.86 -3.83
CA ARG A 127 11.58 10.02 -4.69
C ARG A 127 10.48 10.94 -4.18
N SER A 128 9.51 10.41 -3.44
CA SER A 128 8.23 11.11 -3.21
C SER A 128 7.78 11.16 -1.75
N ALA A 129 8.31 10.30 -0.88
CA ALA A 129 7.90 10.30 0.52
C ALA A 129 8.54 11.48 1.25
N SER A 130 7.72 12.48 1.58
CA SER A 130 8.10 13.60 2.42
C SER A 130 7.10 13.80 3.55
N SER A 131 7.52 14.50 4.60
CA SER A 131 6.66 14.97 5.69
C SER A 131 7.02 16.42 6.01
N ARG A 132 6.08 17.17 6.59
CA ARG A 132 6.33 18.53 7.07
C ARG A 132 6.59 18.51 8.56
N ARG A 133 7.76 19.00 8.98
CA ARG A 133 8.14 19.11 10.38
C ARG A 133 8.24 20.56 10.81
N GLY A 134 7.29 21.02 11.64
CA GLY A 134 7.27 22.39 12.15
C GLY A 134 6.01 22.70 12.97
N HIS A 135 5.88 23.94 13.43
CA HIS A 135 4.70 24.44 14.14
C HIS A 135 3.80 25.23 13.18
N ASN A 136 2.47 25.05 13.28
CA ASN A 136 1.46 25.79 12.50
C ASN A 136 1.70 25.83 10.97
N GLY A 137 2.08 24.70 10.38
CA GLY A 137 2.21 24.57 8.92
C GLY A 137 3.42 25.24 8.28
N ARG A 138 4.34 25.81 9.06
CA ARG A 138 5.57 26.47 8.57
C ARG A 138 6.81 25.58 8.65
N GLY A 139 6.61 24.27 8.56
CA GLY A 139 7.68 23.28 8.69
C GLY A 139 8.47 23.04 7.40
N GLU A 140 9.74 22.67 7.56
CA GLU A 140 10.58 22.18 6.48
C GLU A 140 10.05 20.83 5.97
N SER A 141 10.22 20.62 4.66
CA SER A 141 9.94 19.33 4.03
C SER A 141 11.13 18.42 4.27
N VAL A 142 10.91 17.32 4.96
CA VAL A 142 11.93 16.30 5.22
C VAL A 142 11.52 14.99 4.55
N GLN A 143 12.50 14.14 4.25
CA GLN A 143 12.20 12.79 3.77
C GLN A 143 11.43 12.02 4.85
N ALA A 144 10.38 11.33 4.43
CA ALA A 144 9.53 10.51 5.30
C ALA A 144 9.86 9.03 5.14
N SER A 145 9.80 8.29 6.24
CA SER A 145 9.68 6.84 6.23
C SER A 145 8.22 6.43 6.11
N ILE A 146 7.94 5.34 5.39
CA ILE A 146 6.59 4.83 5.15
C ILE A 146 6.42 3.43 5.75
N VAL A 147 5.17 3.11 6.06
CA VAL A 147 4.70 1.76 6.35
C VAL A 147 3.52 1.49 5.43
N ALA A 148 3.56 0.39 4.71
CA ALA A 148 2.51 -0.02 3.78
C ALA A 148 2.18 -1.50 3.94
N ALA A 149 0.91 -1.85 3.74
CA ALA A 149 0.47 -3.24 3.66
C ALA A 149 0.17 -3.60 2.20
N ALA A 150 0.73 -4.72 1.73
CA ALA A 150 0.53 -5.22 0.38
C ALA A 150 -0.41 -6.43 0.41
N PHE A 151 -1.47 -6.37 -0.39
CA PHE A 151 -2.50 -7.41 -0.51
C PHE A 151 -2.56 -7.88 -1.97
N PRO A 152 -1.96 -9.03 -2.31
CA PRO A 152 -2.07 -9.60 -3.65
C PRO A 152 -3.49 -10.11 -3.92
N GLN A 153 -3.96 -9.93 -5.15
CA GLN A 153 -5.27 -10.35 -5.65
C GLN A 153 -5.14 -10.83 -7.10
N HIS A 154 -5.97 -11.80 -7.49
CA HIS A 154 -5.84 -12.47 -8.79
C HIS A 154 -7.04 -12.28 -9.73
N ASP A 155 -8.15 -11.73 -9.25
CA ASP A 155 -9.34 -11.49 -10.05
C ASP A 155 -9.79 -10.03 -10.03
N ALA A 156 -10.47 -9.63 -11.09
CA ALA A 156 -11.20 -8.37 -11.10
C ALA A 156 -12.48 -8.53 -10.27
N ARG A 157 -13.10 -7.41 -9.88
CA ARG A 157 -14.41 -7.46 -9.24
C ARG A 157 -15.40 -8.25 -10.12
N PRO A 158 -16.04 -9.31 -9.60
CA PRO A 158 -16.98 -10.10 -10.40
C PRO A 158 -18.20 -9.27 -10.81
N PRO A 159 -18.71 -9.46 -12.05
CA PRO A 159 -20.00 -8.91 -12.45
C PRO A 159 -21.14 -9.41 -11.55
N ALA A 160 -22.22 -8.63 -11.44
CA ALA A 160 -23.38 -9.04 -10.67
C ALA A 160 -23.92 -10.40 -11.16
N GLY A 161 -24.11 -11.33 -10.22
CA GLY A 161 -24.56 -12.69 -10.52
C GLY A 161 -23.44 -13.68 -10.88
N GLN A 162 -22.17 -13.27 -10.83
CA GLN A 162 -21.02 -14.18 -11.00
C GLN A 162 -20.24 -14.31 -9.69
N SER A 163 -19.65 -15.49 -9.47
CA SER A 163 -18.81 -15.77 -8.31
C SER A 163 -17.31 -15.55 -8.55
N ILE A 164 -16.90 -15.39 -9.82
CA ILE A 164 -15.49 -15.26 -10.23
C ILE A 164 -15.37 -14.09 -11.21
N GLY A 165 -14.37 -13.24 -11.01
CA GLY A 165 -14.06 -12.13 -11.91
C GLY A 165 -13.30 -12.55 -13.16
N ASP A 166 -12.83 -11.56 -13.92
CA ASP A 166 -11.84 -11.78 -14.99
C ASP A 166 -10.41 -11.84 -14.42
N PRO A 167 -9.46 -12.58 -15.04
CA PRO A 167 -8.10 -12.70 -14.50
C PRO A 167 -7.40 -11.35 -14.39
N HIS A 168 -7.03 -10.94 -13.18
CA HIS A 168 -6.43 -9.65 -12.92
C HIS A 168 -5.43 -9.78 -11.77
N LEU A 169 -4.19 -10.09 -12.11
CA LEU A 169 -3.09 -10.12 -11.14
C LEU A 169 -2.72 -8.69 -10.75
N HIS A 170 -3.01 -8.33 -9.51
CA HIS A 170 -2.69 -7.02 -8.98
C HIS A 170 -2.41 -7.07 -7.48
N THR A 171 -1.77 -6.02 -6.96
CA THR A 171 -1.48 -5.90 -5.54
C THR A 171 -1.94 -4.54 -5.07
N HIS A 172 -2.82 -4.52 -4.08
CA HIS A 172 -3.19 -3.31 -3.35
C HIS A 172 -2.09 -3.01 -2.34
N VAL A 173 -1.39 -1.88 -2.49
CA VAL A 173 -0.37 -1.42 -1.55
C VAL A 173 -0.91 -0.21 -0.82
N VAL A 174 -1.38 -0.45 0.41
CA VAL A 174 -2.01 0.55 1.25
C VAL A 174 -0.95 1.20 2.14
N ILE A 175 -0.55 2.41 1.80
CA ILE A 175 0.39 3.24 2.56
C ILE A 175 -0.37 3.97 3.66
N ALA A 176 0.02 3.77 4.91
CA ALA A 176 -0.54 4.52 6.02
C ALA A 176 -0.05 5.98 5.98
N ASN A 177 -0.96 6.94 6.22
CA ASN A 177 -0.61 8.36 6.20
C ASN A 177 0.02 8.81 7.53
N VAL A 178 1.04 8.08 7.98
CA VAL A 178 1.80 8.34 9.20
C VAL A 178 3.29 8.19 8.93
N SER A 179 4.07 9.07 9.53
CA SER A 179 5.53 9.03 9.48
C SER A 179 6.09 9.62 10.77
N VAL A 180 7.08 8.95 11.33
CA VAL A 180 7.78 9.41 12.52
C VAL A 180 9.06 10.14 12.14
N GLY A 181 9.48 11.07 12.98
CA GLY A 181 10.91 11.21 13.17
C GLY A 181 11.30 11.98 14.40
N MET A 182 12.61 11.98 14.62
CA MET A 182 13.20 12.44 15.85
C MET A 182 13.25 13.97 15.91
N MET A 183 12.79 14.52 17.03
CA MET A 183 13.00 15.90 17.45
C MET A 183 13.70 15.91 18.81
N ASN A 184 14.12 17.08 19.28
CA ASN A 184 14.80 17.24 20.58
C ASN A 184 13.99 16.70 21.77
N ALA A 185 12.66 16.59 21.65
CA ALA A 185 11.76 16.10 22.70
C ALA A 185 11.34 14.62 22.51
N GLY A 186 11.96 13.89 21.58
CA GLY A 186 11.61 12.51 21.25
C GLY A 186 10.95 12.36 19.89
N GLU A 187 10.26 11.24 19.70
CA GLU A 187 9.54 10.95 18.46
C GLU A 187 8.40 11.94 18.22
N ARG A 188 8.30 12.40 16.97
CA ARG A 188 7.15 13.16 16.52
C ARG A 188 6.51 12.50 15.31
N TRP A 189 5.24 12.16 15.47
CA TRP A 189 4.39 11.61 14.45
C TRP A 189 3.73 12.71 13.63
N THR A 190 3.74 12.52 12.31
CA THR A 190 3.24 13.47 11.31
C THR A 190 2.62 12.74 10.14
N ALA A 191 1.69 13.38 9.44
CA ALA A 191 1.18 12.87 8.16
C ALA A 191 2.22 13.02 7.04
N LEU A 192 2.11 12.17 6.01
CA LEU A 192 2.90 12.33 4.79
C LEU A 192 2.48 13.63 4.08
N ALA A 193 3.47 14.39 3.63
CA ALA A 193 3.27 15.58 2.83
C ALA A 193 3.00 15.17 1.37
N CYS A 194 1.82 15.52 0.87
CA CYS A 194 1.54 15.48 -0.57
C CYS A 194 2.04 16.79 -1.19
N THR A 195 3.26 16.80 -1.74
CA THR A 195 3.82 17.98 -2.42
C THR A 195 3.31 18.17 -3.85
N SER A 196 2.45 17.29 -4.38
CA SER A 196 1.91 17.42 -5.74
C SER A 196 0.47 16.91 -5.87
N THR A 197 -0.47 17.48 -5.13
CA THR A 197 -1.86 17.53 -5.62
C THR A 197 -2.06 18.86 -6.33
N PRO A 198 -2.17 18.91 -7.67
CA PRO A 198 -2.74 20.07 -8.31
C PRO A 198 -4.13 20.26 -7.70
N ARG A 199 -4.45 21.48 -7.30
CA ARG A 199 -5.71 21.88 -6.63
C ARG A 199 -6.99 21.56 -7.43
N LYS A 200 -6.87 20.90 -8.58
CA LYS A 200 -7.94 20.44 -9.47
C LYS A 200 -7.71 18.96 -9.81
N ARG A 201 -8.69 18.11 -9.46
CA ARG A 201 -8.82 16.73 -9.94
C ARG A 201 -8.97 16.72 -11.47
N PRO A 202 -8.08 16.07 -12.24
CA PRO A 202 -8.47 15.55 -13.54
C PRO A 202 -9.22 14.22 -13.32
N PRO A 203 -10.24 13.90 -14.13
CA PRO A 203 -10.86 12.58 -14.09
C PRO A 203 -9.85 11.57 -14.63
N SER A 204 -9.49 10.57 -13.80
CA SER A 204 -8.54 9.49 -14.07
C SER A 204 -7.15 9.91 -14.61
N THR A 205 -6.16 10.02 -13.72
CA THR A 205 -4.75 10.19 -14.12
C THR A 205 -4.00 8.88 -13.93
N THR A 206 -3.65 8.23 -15.03
CA THR A 206 -2.61 7.19 -15.07
C THR A 206 -1.26 7.89 -15.08
N TRP A 207 -0.42 7.63 -14.07
CA TRP A 207 0.94 8.15 -14.02
C TRP A 207 1.87 7.20 -14.79
N HIS A 208 2.45 7.67 -15.90
CA HIS A 208 3.50 6.94 -16.60
C HIS A 208 4.85 7.29 -15.98
N TRP A 209 5.42 6.38 -15.18
CA TRP A 209 6.69 6.56 -14.45
C TRP A 209 7.94 6.05 -15.19
N LEU A 210 7.92 5.98 -16.52
CA LEU A 210 9.06 5.44 -17.28
C LEU A 210 9.33 6.28 -18.53
N GLU A 211 10.01 7.41 -18.36
CA GLU A 211 10.94 7.96 -19.35
C GLU A 211 12.14 8.58 -18.59
N ASN A 212 13.24 7.85 -18.59
CA ASN A 212 14.63 8.34 -18.64
C ASN A 212 15.54 7.13 -18.91
#